data_AF-A0A285TA99-F1
#
_entry.id   AF-A0A285TA99-F1
#
_cell.length_a   1.000
_cell.length_b   1.000
_cell.length_c   1.000
_cell.angle_alpha   90.00
_cell.angle_beta   90.00
_cell.angle_gamma   90.00
#
_symmetry.space_group_name_H-M   'P 1'
#
loop_
_entity.id
_entity.type
_entity.pdbx_description
1 polymer ?
#
loop_
_entity_poly.entity_id
_entity_poly.type
_entity_poly.pdbx_seq_one_letter_code
_entity_poly.pdbx_strand_id
1 'polypeptide(L)' 'MKEEFDFESIKNKAIEQLKAGKPLLGKDGAFAPLLESILNAALEGEMDAHLTEEERQMGNRRNGKMQKQVQTPL' A
#
# COMPACT_ATOMS: atom_id res chain seq x y z
N MET A 1 -2.17 -15.47 -0.81
CA MET A 1 -2.12 -14.94 0.57
C MET A 1 -1.72 -13.48 0.48
N LYS A 2 -2.38 -12.58 1.20
CA LYS A 2 -1.77 -11.27 1.45
C LYS A 2 -0.58 -11.54 2.37
N GLU A 3 0.61 -11.10 1.97
CA GLU A 3 1.73 -11.07 2.91
C GLU A 3 1.32 -10.16 4.06
N GLU A 4 1.34 -10.71 5.26
CA GLU A 4 1.13 -9.93 6.47
C GLU A 4 2.31 -8.96 6.59
N PHE A 5 2.02 -7.70 6.93
CA PHE A 5 3.06 -6.68 7.01
C PHE A 5 4.09 -7.05 8.10
N ASP A 6 5.28 -7.49 7.69
CA ASP A 6 6.37 -7.84 8.58
C ASP A 6 7.45 -6.75 8.57
N PHE A 7 7.45 -5.93 9.61
CA PHE A 7 8.40 -4.84 9.78
C PHE A 7 9.86 -5.31 9.87
N GLU A 8 10.13 -6.45 10.51
CA GLU A 8 11.51 -6.94 10.66
C GLU A 8 12.04 -7.46 9.32
N SER A 9 11.20 -8.09 8.49
CA SER A 9 11.61 -8.47 7.12
C SER A 9 12.01 -7.26 6.26
N ILE A 10 11.23 -6.18 6.34
CA ILE A 10 11.49 -4.93 5.59
C ILE A 10 12.79 -4.30 6.07
N LYS A 11 13.00 -4.24 7.40
CA LYS A 11 14.21 -3.72 8.01
C LYS A 11 15.45 -4.50 7.58
N ASN A 12 15.40 -5.84 7.61
CA ASN A 12 16.50 -6.68 7.17
C ASN A 12 16.82 -6.48 5.68
N LYS A 13 15.79 -6.47 4.82
CA LYS A 13 15.94 -6.23 3.38
C LYS A 13 16.49 -4.84 3.08
N ALA A 14 16.08 -3.82 3.84
CA ALA A 14 16.59 -2.46 3.69
C ALA A 14 18.08 -2.37 4.03
N ILE A 15 18.51 -3.04 5.12
CA ILE A 15 19.93 -3.10 5.50
C ILE A 15 20.76 -3.80 4.41
N GLU A 16 20.28 -4.90 3.85
CA GLU A 16 20.95 -5.61 2.76
C GLU A 16 21.08 -4.76 1.49
N GLN A 17 20.00 -4.08 1.08
CA GLN A 17 20.02 -3.23 -0.10
C GLN A 17 20.92 -2.01 0.08
N LEU A 18 20.92 -1.39 1.26
CA LEU A 18 21.85 -0.32 1.61
C LEU A 18 23.30 -0.77 1.49
N LYS A 19 23.65 -1.94 2.05
CA LYS A 19 25.00 -2.51 1.94
C LYS A 19 25.40 -2.81 0.49
N ALA A 20 24.44 -3.21 -0.35
CA ALA A 20 24.65 -3.53 -1.75
C ALA A 20 24.56 -2.33 -2.70
N GLY A 21 24.26 -1.12 -2.20
CA GLY A 21 24.03 0.06 -3.03
C GLY A 21 22.81 -0.04 -3.96
N LYS A 22 21.85 -0.92 -3.64
CA LYS A 22 20.60 -1.09 -4.39
C LYS A 22 19.56 -0.05 -3.97
N PRO A 23 18.70 0.42 -4.88
CA PRO A 23 17.63 1.36 -4.54
C PRO A 23 16.64 0.74 -3.55
N LEU A 24 16.23 1.52 -2.54
CA LEU A 24 15.24 1.12 -1.53
C LEU A 24 13.79 1.30 -1.99
N LEU A 25 13.59 2.12 -3.02
CA LEU A 25 12.32 2.42 -3.65
C LEU A 25 12.17 1.67 -4.98
N GLY A 26 10.97 1.69 -5.55
CA GLY A 26 10.62 0.96 -6.77
C GLY A 26 10.17 -0.48 -6.48
N LYS A 27 9.78 -1.21 -7.53
CA LYS A 27 9.11 -2.53 -7.44
C LYS A 27 9.82 -3.53 -6.52
N ASP A 28 11.15 -3.61 -6.62
CA ASP A 28 11.96 -4.57 -5.85
C ASP A 28 12.62 -3.96 -4.61
N GLY A 29 12.38 -2.66 -4.38
CA GLY A 29 12.90 -1.92 -3.25
C GLY A 29 12.40 -2.48 -1.91
N ALA A 30 13.21 -2.35 -0.87
CA ALA A 30 12.85 -2.80 0.47
C ALA A 30 11.59 -2.12 1.00
N PHE A 31 11.34 -0.87 0.61
CA PHE A 31 10.20 -0.09 1.08
C PHE A 31 8.94 -0.21 0.21
N ALA A 32 8.98 -0.96 -0.89
CA ALA A 32 7.80 -1.22 -1.74
C ALA A 32 6.56 -1.69 -0.94
N PRO A 33 6.65 -2.75 -0.10
CA PRO A 33 5.48 -3.22 0.67
C PRO A 33 5.00 -2.20 1.72
N LEU A 34 5.91 -1.41 2.30
CA LEU A 34 5.55 -0.35 3.25
C LEU A 34 4.74 0.76 2.56
N LEU A 35 5.22 1.21 1.40
CA LEU A 35 4.54 2.26 0.64
C LEU A 35 3.19 1.78 0.11
N GLU A 36 3.10 0.53 -0.37
CA GLU A 36 1.84 -0.09 -0.77
C GLU A 36 0.84 -0.15 0.40
N SER A 37 1.29 -0.53 1.59
CA SER A 37 0.46 -0.56 2.80
C SER A 37 -0.09 0.82 3.15
N ILE A 38 0.76 1.86 3.17
CA ILE A 38 0.37 3.24 3.47
C ILE A 38 -0.65 3.75 2.44
N LEU A 39 -0.38 3.56 1.15
CA LEU A 39 -1.26 4.04 0.08
C LEU A 39 -2.63 3.35 0.13
N ASN A 40 -2.67 2.02 0.32
CA ASN A 40 -3.93 1.31 0.45
C ASN A 40 -4.70 1.73 1.70
N ALA A 41 -4.03 1.96 2.84
CA ALA A 41 -4.68 2.46 4.05
C ALA A 41 -5.29 3.85 3.85
N ALA A 42 -4.58 4.76 3.16
CA ALA A 42 -5.09 6.08 2.83
C ALA A 42 -6.35 6.00 1.92
N LEU A 43 -6.30 5.19 0.86
CA LEU A 43 -7.44 5.00 -0.06
C LEU A 43 -8.66 4.37 0.63
N GLU A 44 -8.44 3.45 1.57
CA GLU A 44 -9.53 2.89 2.37
C GLU A 44 -10.16 3.96 3.29
N GLY A 45 -9.34 4.81 3.92
CA GLY A 45 -9.83 5.93 4.73
C GLY A 45 -10.62 6.95 3.90
N GLU A 46 -10.16 7.28 2.70
CA GLU A 46 -10.91 8.12 1.75
C GLU A 46 -12.25 7.49 1.37
N MET A 47 -12.29 6.18 1.13
CA MET A 47 -13.53 5.46 0.81
C MET A 47 -14.52 5.43 1.98
N ASP A 48 -14.03 5.29 3.22
CA ASP A 48 -14.86 5.34 4.43
C ASP A 48 -15.42 6.74 4.67
N ALA A 49 -14.64 7.79 4.42
CA ALA A 49 -15.10 9.17 4.49
C ALA A 49 -16.14 9.50 3.40
N HIS A 50 -16.01 8.90 2.21
CA HIS A 50 -16.93 9.13 1.09
C HIS A 50 -18.26 8.39 1.22
N LEU A 51 -18.24 7.12 1.67
CA LEU A 51 -19.45 6.28 1.79
C LEU A 51 -20.15 6.45 3.13
N THR A 52 -20.75 7.63 3.33
CA THR A 52 -21.55 7.95 4.51
C THR A 52 -22.81 7.07 4.62
N GLU A 53 -23.50 7.14 5.75
CA GLU A 53 -24.72 6.37 5.96
C GLU A 53 -25.85 6.80 5.02
N GLU A 54 -25.95 8.10 4.71
CA GLU A 54 -26.89 8.66 3.74
C GLU A 54 -26.63 8.12 2.32
N GLU A 55 -25.37 8.14 1.87
CA GLU A 55 -24.97 7.58 0.56
C GLU A 55 -25.37 6.09 0.47
N ARG A 56 -25.16 5.33 1.55
CA ARG A 56 -25.53 3.91 1.60
C ARG A 56 -27.04 3.70 1.56
N GLN A 57 -27.82 4.54 2.24
CA GLN A 57 -29.28 4.50 2.21
C GLN A 57 -29.83 4.86 0.82
N MET A 58 -29.17 5.77 0.10
CA MET A 58 -29.48 6.11 -1.29
C MET A 58 -29.06 5.03 -2.30
N GLY A 59 -28.40 3.96 -1.83
CA GLY A 59 -28.07 2.79 -2.63
C GLY A 59 -26.60 2.68 -3.06
N ASN A 60 -25.73 3.64 -2.68
CA ASN A 60 -24.31 3.59 -2.99
C ASN A 60 -23.59 2.54 -2.12
N ARG A 61 -22.87 1.60 -2.76
CA ARG A 61 -22.22 0.47 -2.07
C ARG A 61 -20.84 0.19 -2.65
N ARG A 62 -19.95 -0.38 -1.83
CA ARG A 62 -18.60 -0.79 -2.26
C ARG A 62 -18.67 -1.86 -3.34
N ASN A 63 -17.92 -1.67 -4.43
CA ASN A 63 -17.86 -2.59 -5.58
C ASN A 63 -16.51 -3.31 -5.70
N GLY A 64 -16.01 -3.85 -4.60
CA GLY A 64 -14.73 -4.56 -4.56
C GLY A 64 -13.51 -3.64 -4.68
N LYS A 65 -12.38 -4.22 -5.12
CA LYS A 65 -11.08 -3.53 -5.28
C LYS A 65 -10.47 -3.89 -6.63
N MET A 66 -9.69 -2.97 -7.20
CA MET A 66 -8.92 -3.17 -8.43
C MET A 66 -7.42 -3.05 -8.13
N GLN A 67 -6.60 -3.83 -8.83
CA GLN A 67 -5.14 -3.71 -8.76
C GLN A 67 -4.67 -2.62 -9.73
N LYS A 68 -3.74 -1.78 -9.27
CA LYS A 68 -3.09 -0.75 -10.11
C LYS A 68 -1.60 -0.77 -9.86
N GLN A 69 -0.81 -0.88 -10.92
CA GLN A 69 0.63 -0.70 -10.85
C GLN A 69 0.94 0.80 -10.79
N VAL A 70 1.52 1.26 -9.68
CA VAL A 70 1.91 2.67 -9.49
C VAL A 70 3.40 2.83 -9.76
N GLN A 71 3.77 3.94 -10.40
CA GLN A 71 5.16 4.35 -10.55
C GLN A 71 5.52 5.28 -9.39
N THR A 72 6.61 4.98 -8.73
CA THR A 72 7.21 5.85 -7.70
C THR A 72 8.41 6.58 -8.31
N PRO A 73 8.76 7.76 -7.81
CA PRO A 73 10.05 8.37 -8.14
C PRO A 73 11.19 7.37 -7.85
N LEU A 74 12.17 7.33 -8.75
CA LEU A 74 13.49 6.74 -8.48
C LEU A 74 14.34 7.78 -7.74
#